data_AF-A0A151UAE1-F1
#
_entry.id   AF-A0A151UAE1-F1
#
_cell.length_a   1.000
_cell.length_b   1.000
_cell.length_c   1.000
_cell.angle_alpha   90.00
_cell.angle_beta   90.00
_cell.angle_gamma   90.00
#
_symmetry.space_group_name_H-M   'P 1'
#
loop_
_entity.id
_entity.type
_entity.pdbx_description
1 polymer ?
#
loop_
_entity_poly.entity_id
_entity_poly.type
_entity_poly.pdbx_seq_one_letter_code
_entity_poly.pdbx_strand_id
1 'polypeptide(L)'
;MKGDTESYKIIEEFRCRMTGILKEWYANLGPVGQNTFHELGNTSAVLGALHEEFIGDRALTDRKIKQEVFEMKCCSLKMKDLDKHYLRMLKRFYLLNGLNDPSLKSTYVSSLPVEIQPEWLLP
;
A
#
# COMPACT_ATOMS: atom_id res chain seq x y z
N MET A 1 9.86 -28.94 8.99
CA MET A 1 8.81 -29.81 9.56
C MET A 1 7.95 -29.14 10.63
N LYS A 2 8.49 -28.45 11.66
CA LYS A 2 7.63 -27.79 12.68
C LYS A 2 6.95 -26.49 12.17
N GLY A 3 7.62 -25.73 11.30
CA GLY A 3 7.10 -24.46 10.75
C GLY A 3 6.03 -24.60 9.68
N ASP A 4 6.04 -25.70 8.92
CA ASP A 4 5.10 -25.94 7.82
C ASP A 4 3.69 -26.26 8.36
N THR A 5 3.63 -27.00 9.47
CA THR A 5 2.37 -27.35 10.16
C THR A 5 1.72 -26.14 10.84
N GLU A 6 2.50 -25.18 11.31
CA GLU A 6 1.99 -23.98 11.98
C GLU A 6 1.41 -22.98 10.96
N SER A 7 2.13 -22.75 9.86
CA SER A 7 1.65 -21.94 8.73
C SER A 7 0.34 -22.47 8.17
N TYR A 8 0.21 -23.79 8.01
CA TYR A 8 -1.02 -24.42 7.55
C TYR A 8 -2.23 -24.10 8.44
N LYS A 9 -2.09 -24.22 9.76
CA LYS A 9 -3.17 -23.93 10.71
C LYS A 9 -3.60 -22.46 10.67
N ILE A 10 -2.64 -21.54 10.54
CA ILE A 10 -2.91 -20.11 10.44
C ILE A 10 -3.74 -19.80 9.18
N ILE A 11 -3.40 -20.42 8.05
CA ILE A 11 -4.12 -20.22 6.78
C ILE A 11 -5.55 -20.77 6.87
N GLU A 12 -5.74 -21.95 7.47
CA GLU A 12 -7.08 -22.52 7.70
C GLU A 12 -7.93 -21.63 8.62
N GLU A 13 -7.36 -21.13 9.71
CA GLU A 13 -8.08 -20.24 10.62
C GLU A 13 -8.46 -18.92 9.92
N PHE A 14 -7.52 -18.35 9.16
CA PHE A 14 -7.75 -17.14 8.38
C PHE A 14 -8.88 -17.34 7.36
N ARG A 15 -8.87 -18.45 6.61
CA ARG A 15 -9.93 -18.84 5.69
C ARG A 15 -11.29 -18.93 6.39
N CYS A 16 -11.35 -19.57 7.55
CA CYS A 16 -12.60 -19.71 8.32
C CYS A 16 -13.17 -18.36 8.77
N ARG A 17 -12.33 -17.34 8.91
CA ARG A 17 -12.71 -15.97 9.30
C ARG A 17 -12.99 -15.04 8.11
N MET A 18 -12.79 -15.49 6.87
CA MET A 18 -13.12 -14.69 5.68
C MET A 18 -14.62 -14.39 5.63
N THR A 19 -14.96 -13.17 5.26
CA THR A 19 -16.36 -12.72 5.13
C THR A 19 -16.53 -11.84 3.89
N GLY A 20 -17.78 -11.66 3.46
CA GLY A 20 -18.13 -10.82 2.31
C GLY A 20 -17.41 -11.23 1.01
N ILE A 21 -16.97 -10.23 0.25
CA ILE A 21 -16.34 -10.39 -1.07
C ILE A 21 -15.15 -11.36 -1.02
N LEU A 22 -14.35 -11.32 0.06
CA LEU A 22 -13.19 -12.21 0.19
C LEU A 22 -13.60 -13.69 0.29
N LYS A 23 -14.69 -13.99 1.00
CA LYS A 23 -15.23 -15.35 1.11
C LYS A 23 -15.82 -15.82 -0.22
N GLU A 24 -16.55 -14.95 -0.91
CA GLU A 24 -17.14 -15.25 -2.22
C GLU A 24 -16.06 -15.51 -3.27
N TRP A 25 -15.04 -14.65 -3.32
CA TRP A 25 -13.88 -14.85 -4.18
C TRP A 25 -13.21 -16.20 -3.93
N TYR A 26 -12.90 -16.53 -2.68
CA TYR A 26 -12.25 -17.79 -2.34
C TYR A 26 -13.12 -19.00 -2.74
N ALA A 27 -14.44 -18.92 -2.54
CA ALA A 27 -15.37 -19.97 -2.97
C ALA A 27 -15.36 -20.17 -4.50
N ASN A 28 -15.18 -19.08 -5.26
CA ASN A 28 -15.18 -19.08 -6.72
C ASN A 28 -13.85 -19.54 -7.36
N LEU A 29 -12.76 -19.69 -6.59
CA LEU A 29 -11.49 -20.27 -7.07
C LEU A 29 -11.62 -21.73 -7.52
N GLY A 30 -12.68 -22.42 -7.07
CA GLY A 30 -12.86 -23.86 -7.27
C GLY A 30 -11.84 -24.71 -6.50
N PRO A 31 -11.98 -26.05 -6.53
CA PRO A 31 -11.16 -26.94 -5.70
C PRO A 31 -9.66 -26.84 -5.96
N VAL A 32 -9.27 -26.68 -7.22
CA VAL A 32 -7.85 -26.57 -7.60
C VAL A 32 -7.27 -25.25 -7.10
N GLY A 33 -7.93 -24.12 -7.35
CA GLY A 33 -7.44 -22.82 -6.89
C GLY A 33 -7.41 -22.69 -5.37
N GLN A 34 -8.38 -23.29 -4.67
CA GLN A 34 -8.37 -23.38 -3.21
C GLN A 34 -7.17 -24.19 -2.70
N ASN A 35 -6.88 -25.35 -3.29
CA ASN A 35 -5.71 -26.15 -2.92
C ASN A 35 -4.40 -25.40 -3.19
N THR A 36 -4.26 -24.76 -4.36
CA THR A 36 -3.09 -23.94 -4.68
C THR A 36 -2.91 -22.79 -3.69
N PHE A 37 -4.00 -22.15 -3.26
CA PHE A 37 -3.96 -21.10 -2.24
C PHE A 37 -3.48 -21.63 -0.87
N HIS A 38 -3.90 -22.84 -0.48
CA HIS A 38 -3.39 -23.51 0.73
C HIS A 38 -1.92 -23.91 0.62
N GLU A 39 -1.48 -24.31 -0.57
CA GLU A 39 -0.12 -24.74 -0.86
C GLU A 39 0.89 -23.60 -0.97
N LEU A 40 0.46 -22.33 -0.92
CA LEU A 40 1.35 -21.16 -0.85
C LEU A 40 2.32 -21.21 0.36
N GLY A 41 2.02 -22.05 1.36
CA GLY A 41 3.00 -22.56 2.32
C GLY A 41 3.39 -21.61 3.45
N ASN A 42 3.15 -20.31 3.33
CA ASN A 42 3.32 -19.34 4.41
C ASN A 42 2.40 -18.13 4.30
N THR A 43 2.23 -17.42 5.42
CA THR A 43 1.33 -16.25 5.54
C THR A 43 1.70 -15.10 4.61
N SER A 44 2.99 -14.89 4.33
CA SER A 44 3.44 -13.81 3.44
C SER A 44 2.98 -14.04 2.01
N ALA A 45 3.12 -15.28 1.52
CA ALA A 45 2.67 -15.66 0.18
C ALA A 45 1.14 -15.55 0.03
N VAL A 46 0.38 -15.97 1.05
CA VAL A 46 -1.08 -15.82 1.10
C VAL A 46 -1.50 -14.35 1.06
N LEU A 47 -0.90 -13.49 1.89
CA LEU A 47 -1.18 -12.05 1.87
C LEU A 47 -0.75 -11.40 0.55
N GLY A 48 0.32 -11.90 -0.08
CA GLY A 48 0.77 -11.47 -1.40
C GLY A 48 -0.27 -11.76 -2.48
N ALA A 49 -0.79 -12.99 -2.55
CA ALA A 49 -1.82 -13.39 -3.50
C ALA A 49 -3.11 -12.57 -3.32
N LEU A 50 -3.53 -12.32 -2.08
CA LEU A 50 -4.68 -11.45 -1.80
C LEU A 50 -4.44 -10.01 -2.23
N HIS A 51 -3.24 -9.49 -1.96
CA HIS A 51 -2.91 -8.13 -2.39
C HIS A 51 -2.96 -8.01 -3.92
N GLU A 52 -2.38 -8.96 -4.64
CA GLU A 52 -2.38 -8.96 -6.10
C GLU A 52 -3.79 -9.03 -6.68
N GLU A 53 -4.64 -9.91 -6.15
CA GLU A 53 -6.03 -10.05 -6.61
C GLU A 53 -6.86 -8.77 -6.39
N PHE A 54 -6.81 -8.21 -5.17
CA PHE A 54 -7.75 -7.14 -4.78
C PHE A 54 -7.21 -5.73 -5.02
N ILE A 55 -5.89 -5.56 -5.02
CA ILE A 55 -5.22 -4.26 -5.17
C ILE A 55 -4.50 -4.17 -6.53
N GLY A 56 -4.01 -5.28 -7.04
CA GLY A 56 -3.23 -5.36 -8.28
C GLY A 56 -1.72 -5.48 -8.04
N ASP A 57 -0.98 -5.45 -9.14
CA ASP A 57 0.49 -5.47 -9.14
C ASP A 57 1.05 -4.32 -8.29
N ARG A 58 1.78 -4.68 -7.25
CA ARG A 58 2.40 -3.74 -6.31
C ARG A 58 3.38 -2.80 -7.01
N ALA A 59 4.22 -3.30 -7.92
CA ALA A 59 5.20 -2.47 -8.62
C ALA A 59 4.53 -1.44 -9.52
N LEU A 60 3.48 -1.83 -10.24
CA LEU A 60 2.69 -0.89 -11.05
C LEU A 60 1.96 0.14 -10.18
N THR A 61 1.38 -0.32 -9.07
CA THR A 61 0.68 0.54 -8.10
C THR A 61 1.64 1.55 -7.47
N ASP A 62 2.80 1.10 -7.00
CA ASP A 62 3.85 1.93 -6.40
C ASP A 62 4.37 2.96 -7.42
N ARG A 63 4.61 2.56 -8.67
CA ARG A 63 5.03 3.48 -9.73
C ARG A 63 4.01 4.59 -9.96
N LYS A 64 2.72 4.23 -10.01
CA LYS A 64 1.63 5.21 -10.19
C LYS A 64 1.52 6.15 -9.00
N ILE A 65 1.56 5.64 -7.77
CA ILE A 65 1.50 6.46 -6.56
C ILE A 65 2.73 7.38 -6.47
N LYS A 66 3.93 6.89 -6.79
CA LYS A 66 5.14 7.72 -6.85
C LYS A 66 4.96 8.86 -7.84
N GLN A 67 4.51 8.57 -9.05
CA GLN A 67 4.23 9.60 -10.05
C GLN A 67 3.25 10.66 -9.52
N GLU A 68 2.13 10.25 -8.92
CA GLU A 68 1.18 11.19 -8.30
C GLU A 68 1.85 12.06 -7.22
N VAL A 69 2.74 11.49 -6.39
CA VAL A 69 3.46 12.24 -5.36
C VAL A 69 4.36 13.32 -5.97
N PHE A 70 5.10 13.00 -7.03
CA PHE A 70 5.99 13.96 -7.68
C PHE A 70 5.23 15.08 -8.41
N GLU A 71 4.02 14.80 -8.90
CA GLU A 71 3.19 15.76 -9.63
C GLU A 71 2.31 16.63 -8.72
N MET A 72 2.02 16.19 -7.50
CA MET A 72 1.19 16.96 -6.57
C MET A 72 1.86 18.28 -6.17
N LYS A 73 1.08 19.36 -6.22
CA LYS A 73 1.43 20.70 -5.75
C LYS A 73 0.30 21.29 -4.92
N CYS A 74 0.65 22.10 -3.93
CA CYS A 74 -0.26 22.99 -3.24
C CYS A 74 0.04 24.41 -3.68
N CYS A 75 -0.97 25.10 -4.20
CA CYS A 75 -0.85 26.48 -4.69
C CYS A 75 -1.60 27.47 -3.78
N SER A 76 -1.97 27.07 -2.57
CA SER A 76 -2.76 27.86 -1.63
C SER A 76 -2.00 28.03 -0.33
N LEU A 77 -2.01 29.26 0.20
CA LEU A 77 -1.49 29.58 1.54
C LEU A 77 -2.58 29.42 2.63
N LYS A 78 -3.81 29.04 2.25
CA LYS A 78 -4.88 28.82 3.23
C LYS A 78 -4.59 27.55 4.03
N MET A 79 -4.63 27.65 5.35
CA MET A 79 -4.36 26.52 6.26
C MET A 79 -5.17 25.27 5.91
N LYS A 80 -6.47 25.41 5.61
CA LYS A 80 -7.33 24.29 5.22
C LYS A 80 -6.84 23.55 3.98
N ASP A 81 -6.29 24.27 3.00
CA ASP A 81 -5.79 23.67 1.77
C ASP A 81 -4.42 23.01 2.00
N LEU A 82 -3.58 23.63 2.84
CA LEU A 82 -2.31 23.06 3.30
C LEU A 82 -2.52 21.76 4.09
N ASP A 83 -3.45 21.73 5.03
CA ASP A 83 -3.79 20.52 5.80
C ASP A 83 -4.31 19.41 4.88
N LYS A 84 -5.20 19.75 3.95
CA LYS A 84 -5.70 18.80 2.96
C LYS A 84 -4.57 18.23 2.10
N HIS A 85 -3.62 19.07 1.69
CA HIS A 85 -2.45 18.65 0.94
C HIS A 85 -1.53 17.75 1.76
N TYR A 86 -1.23 18.15 3.00
CA TYR A 86 -0.45 17.35 3.94
C TYR A 86 -1.04 15.95 4.13
N LEU A 87 -2.34 15.84 4.40
CA LEU A 87 -3.00 14.54 4.58
C LEU A 87 -2.96 13.68 3.30
N ARG A 88 -3.10 14.29 2.12
CA ARG A 88 -2.99 13.59 0.83
C ARG A 88 -1.58 13.06 0.58
N MET A 89 -0.56 13.84 0.93
CA MET A 89 0.86 13.48 0.81
C MET A 89 1.23 12.40 1.84
N LEU A 90 0.83 12.58 3.10
CA LEU A 90 1.08 11.65 4.19
C LEU A 90 0.51 10.26 3.91
N LYS A 91 -0.72 10.17 3.38
CA LYS A 91 -1.32 8.90 2.99
C LYS A 91 -0.46 8.15 1.97
N ARG A 92 0.04 8.85 0.95
CA ARG A 92 0.88 8.24 -0.10
C ARG A 92 2.30 7.93 0.38
N PHE A 93 2.84 8.76 1.28
CA PHE A 93 4.12 8.50 1.94
C PHE A 93 4.11 7.12 2.62
N TYR A 94 3.05 6.78 3.36
CA TYR A 94 2.96 5.46 4.00
C TYR A 94 2.69 4.32 3.01
N LEU A 95 1.86 4.55 1.98
CA LEU A 95 1.63 3.53 0.93
C LEU A 95 2.93 3.15 0.21
N LEU A 96 3.84 4.11 0.02
CA LEU A 96 5.15 3.89 -0.61
C LEU A 96 6.25 3.45 0.35
N ASN A 97 5.91 3.08 1.59
CA ASN A 97 6.90 2.74 2.63
C ASN A 97 7.96 3.84 2.82
N GLY A 98 7.53 5.10 2.82
CA GLY A 98 8.40 6.28 2.76
C GLY A 98 9.38 6.45 3.91
N LEU A 99 9.24 5.67 4.98
CA LEU A 99 10.28 5.57 6.02
C LEU A 99 11.63 5.10 5.44
N ASN A 100 11.60 4.32 4.36
CA ASN A 100 12.77 3.82 3.65
C ASN A 100 13.14 4.65 2.41
N ASP A 101 12.40 5.73 2.12
CA ASP A 101 12.63 6.60 0.96
C ASP A 101 12.66 8.08 1.38
N PRO A 102 13.84 8.62 1.75
CA PRO A 102 13.99 10.01 2.16
C PRO A 102 13.58 11.03 1.09
N SER A 103 13.60 10.65 -0.19
CA SER A 103 13.26 11.56 -1.29
C SER A 103 11.81 12.07 -1.20
N LEU A 104 10.89 11.26 -0.68
CA LEU A 104 9.48 11.61 -0.55
C LEU A 104 9.24 12.78 0.42
N LYS A 105 10.09 12.92 1.44
CA LYS A 105 10.04 14.08 2.35
C LYS A 105 10.44 15.36 1.61
N SER A 106 11.51 15.29 0.82
CA SER A 106 11.94 16.41 -0.02
C SER A 106 10.84 16.80 -1.02
N THR A 107 10.22 15.82 -1.69
CA THR A 107 9.10 16.04 -2.60
C THR A 107 7.92 16.75 -1.93
N TYR A 108 7.62 16.41 -0.66
CA TYR A 108 6.61 17.14 0.10
C TYR A 108 6.96 18.62 0.27
N VAL A 109 8.18 18.94 0.69
CA VAL A 109 8.57 20.34 0.88
C VAL A 109 8.51 21.09 -0.45
N SER A 110 9.04 20.52 -1.53
CA SER A 110 8.97 21.11 -2.88
C SER A 110 7.56 21.17 -3.49
N SER A 111 6.58 20.54 -2.85
CA SER A 111 5.18 20.60 -3.27
C SER A 111 4.40 21.76 -2.66
N LEU A 112 4.94 22.43 -1.66
CA LEU A 112 4.31 23.58 -1.00
C LEU A 112 4.51 24.89 -1.80
N PRO A 113 3.71 25.93 -1.53
CA PRO A 113 3.98 27.27 -2.05
C PRO A 113 5.38 27.76 -1.65
N VAL A 114 6.08 28.46 -2.55
CA VAL A 114 7.47 28.93 -2.34
C VAL A 114 7.61 29.80 -1.09
N GLU A 115 6.56 30.54 -0.73
CA GLU A 115 6.54 31.48 0.40
C GLU A 115 6.70 30.78 1.76
N ILE A 116 6.41 29.47 1.83
CA ILE A 116 6.53 28.67 3.06
C ILE A 116 7.57 27.55 2.92
N GLN A 117 8.25 27.47 1.77
CA GLN A 117 9.38 26.57 1.62
C GLN A 117 10.57 27.12 2.43
N PRO A 118 11.38 26.24 3.04
CA PRO A 118 12.56 26.68 3.77
C PRO A 118 13.58 27.28 2.81
N GLU A 119 14.31 28.29 3.26
CA GLU A 119 15.24 29.08 2.45
C GLU A 119 16.35 28.25 1.79
N TRP A 120 16.77 27.15 2.42
CA TRP A 120 17.78 26.23 1.86
C TRP A 120 17.30 25.42 0.65
N LEU A 121 16.03 25.57 0.25
CA LEU A 121 15.41 24.92 -0.89
C LEU A 121 15.16 25.89 -2.06
N LEU A 122 15.43 27.19 -1.88
CA LEU A 122 15.33 28.20 -2.93
C LEU A 122 16.67 28.31 -3.69
N PRO A 123 16.65 28.41 -5.04
CA PRO A 123 17.85 28.51 -5.88
C PRO A 123 18.62 29.82 -5.70
#